data_AF-A0A4Q3EN65-F1
#
_entry.id   AF-A0A4Q3EN65-F1
#
_cell.length_a   1.000
_cell.length_b   1.000
_cell.length_c   1.000
_cell.angle_alpha   90.00
_cell.angle_beta   90.00
_cell.angle_gamma   90.00
#
_symmetry.space_group_name_H-M   'P 1'
#
loop_
_entity.id
_entity.type
_entity.pdbx_description
1 polymer ?
#
loop_
_entity_poly.entity_id
_entity_poly.type
_entity_poly.pdbx_seq_one_letter_code
_entity_poly.pdbx_strand_id
1 'polypeptide(L)'
;MVAAELISDIIPPVKPTDSVEKVNLLFTEFKVEELPVVDGDQFLGLITEEDLIEVFDEELPVSTLSLSKTQAFVRDSQHIYDVIRLFYAQKLSVVPVLDMQNNYLGLINLTSLNDYFATLTSAIEPGAIIVLEINNRDNSLVQMAQIVESDKAQILSSYVRSFPDSTRLEVTLKINKKDVSAIIASFNRYDYLVSAVYNQAQVEDDSKNRYDLLMNYINL
;
A
#
# COMPACT_ATOMS: atom_id res chain seq x y z
N MET A 1 -12.20 2.99 5.45
CA MET A 1 -10.95 3.13 4.69
C MET A 1 -10.96 4.41 3.87
N VAL A 2 -10.83 5.53 4.58
CA VAL A 2 -10.83 6.89 4.02
C VAL A 2 -9.51 7.60 4.31
N ALA A 3 -9.20 8.66 3.57
CA ALA A 3 -7.95 9.41 3.68
C ALA A 3 -7.65 9.89 5.11
N ALA A 4 -8.67 10.33 5.87
CA ALA A 4 -8.51 10.78 7.25
C ALA A 4 -7.89 9.73 8.18
N GLU A 5 -8.07 8.43 7.91
CA GLU A 5 -7.50 7.34 8.71
C GLU A 5 -5.98 7.19 8.53
N LEU A 6 -5.40 7.80 7.49
CA LEU A 6 -3.99 7.67 7.13
C LEU A 6 -3.16 8.93 7.41
N ILE A 7 -3.78 9.98 7.95
CA ILE A 7 -3.10 11.23 8.25
C ILE A 7 -1.95 10.96 9.22
N SER A 8 -0.79 11.53 8.90
CA SER A 8 0.41 11.49 9.72
C SER A 8 0.91 12.90 9.96
N ASP A 9 0.96 13.28 11.24
CA ASP A 9 1.40 14.60 11.68
C ASP A 9 2.92 14.67 11.91
N ILE A 10 3.66 13.68 11.40
CA ILE A 10 5.12 13.60 11.57
C ILE A 10 5.83 14.72 10.79
N ILE A 11 5.32 15.05 9.60
CA ILE A 11 5.92 16.03 8.70
C ILE A 11 5.15 17.35 8.85
N PRO A 12 5.78 18.42 9.38
CA PRO A 12 5.11 19.69 9.55
C PRO A 12 4.91 20.38 8.18
N PRO A 13 3.80 21.11 7.99
CA PRO A 13 3.62 21.96 6.82
C PRO A 13 4.57 23.17 6.87
N VAL A 14 4.85 23.71 5.70
CA VAL A 14 5.66 24.90 5.48
C VAL A 14 4.76 26.14 5.50
N LYS A 15 5.21 27.22 6.14
CA LYS A 15 4.50 28.51 6.09
C LYS A 15 5.02 29.37 4.94
N PRO A 16 4.20 30.26 4.36
CA PRO A 16 4.67 31.18 3.32
C PRO A 16 5.80 32.12 3.77
N THR A 17 5.93 32.33 5.08
CA THR A 17 6.98 33.15 5.70
C THR A 17 8.25 32.38 6.04
N ASP A 18 8.24 31.04 5.90
CA ASP A 18 9.43 30.23 6.15
C ASP A 18 10.48 30.48 5.05
N SER A 19 11.76 30.36 5.43
CA SER A 19 12.89 30.51 4.51
C SER A 19 13.10 29.26 3.67
N VAL A 20 13.72 29.42 2.51
CA VAL A 20 14.15 28.31 1.65
C VAL A 20 15.09 27.35 2.38
N GLU A 21 16.00 27.87 3.22
CA GLU A 21 16.88 27.05 4.08
C GLU A 21 16.08 26.05 4.91
N LYS A 22 15.02 26.53 5.57
CA LYS A 22 14.16 25.70 6.40
C LYS A 22 13.45 24.62 5.58
N VAL A 23 12.97 24.95 4.38
CA VAL A 23 12.33 23.97 3.50
C VAL A 23 13.32 22.87 3.06
N ASN A 24 14.54 23.25 2.67
CA ASN A 24 15.60 22.31 2.31
C ASN A 24 15.97 21.37 3.48
N LEU A 25 16.01 21.89 4.71
CA LEU A 25 16.21 21.07 5.90
C LEU A 25 15.09 20.04 6.06
N LEU A 26 13.83 20.45 5.89
CA LEU A 26 12.68 19.56 6.01
C LEU A 26 12.68 18.47 4.93
N PHE A 27 13.02 18.79 3.68
CA PHE A 27 13.20 17.79 2.62
C PHE A 27 14.24 16.74 3.01
N THR A 28 15.39 17.18 3.54
CA THR A 28 16.47 16.29 3.96
C THR A 28 16.09 15.43 5.17
N GLU A 29 15.46 16.03 6.18
CA GLU A 29 15.09 15.37 7.44
C GLU A 29 14.03 14.29 7.22
N PHE A 30 12.98 14.63 6.46
CA PHE A 30 11.84 13.74 6.24
C PHE A 30 11.96 12.88 4.98
N LYS A 31 12.97 13.15 4.14
CA LYS A 31 13.22 12.45 2.86
C LYS A 31 11.99 12.44 1.96
N VAL A 32 11.43 13.63 1.76
CA VAL A 32 10.28 13.87 0.89
C VAL A 32 10.67 14.81 -0.23
N GLU A 33 9.96 14.72 -1.35
CA GLU A 33 10.20 15.53 -2.55
C GLU A 33 9.24 16.72 -2.63
N GLU A 34 8.15 16.69 -1.86
CA GLU A 34 7.17 17.76 -1.76
C GLU A 34 6.78 18.05 -0.31
N LEU A 35 6.48 19.32 -0.02
CA LEU A 35 5.97 19.78 1.26
C LEU A 35 4.73 20.66 1.06
N PRO A 36 3.67 20.50 1.86
CA PRO A 36 2.51 21.37 1.79
C PRO A 36 2.81 22.75 2.35
N VAL A 37 2.42 23.78 1.60
CA VAL A 37 2.47 25.17 2.04
C VAL A 37 1.10 25.58 2.56
N VAL A 38 1.04 26.01 3.81
CA VAL A 38 -0.19 26.30 4.55
C VAL A 38 -0.09 27.66 5.22
N ASP A 39 -1.11 28.50 5.00
CA ASP A 39 -1.26 29.80 5.68
C ASP A 39 -2.43 29.76 6.66
N GLY A 40 -2.13 29.77 7.96
CA GLY A 40 -3.11 29.44 8.99
C GLY A 40 -3.59 28.00 8.81
N ASP A 41 -4.86 27.85 8.40
CA ASP A 41 -5.48 26.56 8.09
C ASP A 41 -5.63 26.34 6.57
N GLN A 42 -5.29 27.32 5.73
CA GLN A 42 -5.56 27.26 4.30
C GLN A 42 -4.40 26.62 3.55
N PHE A 43 -4.69 25.55 2.81
CA PHE A 43 -3.72 24.94 1.90
C PHE A 43 -3.55 25.79 0.64
N LEU A 44 -2.31 26.18 0.33
CA LEU A 44 -1.98 27.02 -0.81
C LEU A 44 -1.43 26.22 -2.01
N GLY A 45 -0.74 25.11 -1.73
CA GLY A 45 -0.12 24.28 -2.75
C GLY A 45 1.01 23.43 -2.17
N LEU A 46 1.75 22.76 -3.05
CA LEU A 46 2.97 22.06 -2.69
C LEU A 46 4.17 22.88 -3.14
N ILE A 47 5.22 22.86 -2.34
CA ILE A 47 6.57 23.22 -2.78
C ILE A 47 7.34 21.93 -3.02
N THR A 48 8.07 21.87 -4.13
CA THR A 48 8.87 20.71 -4.53
C THR A 48 10.36 21.03 -4.44
N GLU A 49 11.21 20.00 -4.35
CA GLU A 49 12.66 20.21 -4.47
C GLU A 49 13.04 20.89 -5.80
N GLU A 50 12.34 20.56 -6.88
CA GLU A 50 12.56 21.15 -8.21
C GLU A 50 12.32 22.67 -8.22
N ASP A 51 11.34 23.16 -7.46
CA ASP A 51 11.04 24.59 -7.35
C ASP A 51 12.19 25.37 -6.67
N LEU A 52 13.08 24.70 -5.93
CA LEU A 52 14.18 25.31 -5.18
C LEU A 52 15.53 25.27 -5.91
N ILE A 53 15.66 24.51 -7.00
CA ILE A 53 16.96 24.29 -7.69
C ILE A 53 17.60 25.60 -8.16
N GLU A 54 16.79 26.56 -8.63
CA GLU A 54 17.28 27.83 -9.17
C GLU A 54 17.31 28.96 -8.12
N VAL A 55 17.02 28.64 -6.85
CA VAL A 55 16.97 29.62 -5.76
C VAL A 55 18.31 29.65 -5.02
N PHE A 56 19.07 30.73 -5.21
CA PHE A 56 20.39 30.90 -4.58
C PHE A 56 20.36 31.58 -3.21
N ASP A 57 19.30 32.31 -2.90
CA ASP A 57 19.16 33.03 -1.63
C ASP A 57 18.30 32.20 -0.67
N GLU A 58 18.97 31.58 0.31
CA GLU A 58 18.36 30.64 1.25
C GLU A 58 17.43 31.34 2.28
N GLU A 59 17.57 32.65 2.47
CA GLU A 59 16.73 33.46 3.36
C GLU A 59 15.44 33.93 2.69
N LEU A 60 15.28 33.69 1.38
CA LEU A 60 14.06 34.05 0.67
C LEU A 60 12.85 33.36 1.29
N PRO A 61 11.73 34.08 1.48
CA PRO A 61 10.51 33.47 1.97
C PRO A 61 9.81 32.67 0.87
N VAL A 62 9.24 31.53 1.25
CA VAL A 62 8.49 30.62 0.36
C VAL A 62 7.38 31.32 -0.42
N SER A 63 6.74 32.35 0.17
CA SER A 63 5.71 33.16 -0.48
C SER A 63 6.15 33.86 -1.78
N THR A 64 7.45 34.04 -1.99
CA THR A 64 7.99 34.63 -3.23
C THR A 64 8.15 33.62 -4.35
N LEU A 65 8.06 32.33 -4.04
CA LEU A 65 8.20 31.23 -4.97
C LEU A 65 6.85 30.88 -5.60
N SER A 66 6.90 30.34 -6.81
CA SER A 66 5.70 29.79 -7.45
C SER A 66 5.46 28.38 -6.92
N LEU A 67 4.33 28.19 -6.25
CA LEU A 67 3.95 26.86 -5.76
C LEU A 67 3.51 25.98 -6.92
N SER A 68 4.01 24.75 -6.93
CA SER A 68 3.65 23.72 -7.88
C SER A 68 2.49 22.87 -7.35
N LYS A 69 1.88 22.06 -8.24
CA LYS A 69 0.92 21.00 -7.88
C LYS A 69 -0.23 21.46 -6.95
N THR A 70 -0.81 22.65 -7.18
CA THR A 70 -1.87 23.24 -6.31
C THR A 70 -3.16 22.43 -6.19
N GLN A 71 -3.38 21.45 -7.08
CA GLN A 71 -4.53 20.53 -7.06
C GLN A 71 -4.17 19.13 -6.55
N ALA A 72 -2.93 18.93 -6.08
CA ALA A 72 -2.46 17.67 -5.55
C ALA A 72 -2.87 17.52 -4.08
N PHE A 73 -4.16 17.29 -3.83
CA PHE A 73 -4.69 17.01 -2.51
C PHE A 73 -5.86 16.04 -2.60
N VAL A 74 -6.22 15.45 -1.46
CA VAL A 74 -7.43 14.64 -1.30
C VAL A 74 -8.33 15.22 -0.22
N ARG A 75 -9.61 14.86 -0.23
CA ARG A 75 -10.53 15.15 0.87
C ARG A 75 -10.43 14.07 1.95
N ASP A 76 -10.61 14.47 3.19
CA ASP A 76 -10.69 13.60 4.38
C ASP A 76 -11.56 12.34 4.21
N SER A 77 -12.68 12.50 3.50
CA SER A 77 -13.70 11.49 3.26
C SER A 77 -13.49 10.66 1.99
N GLN A 78 -12.47 10.97 1.18
CA GLN A 78 -12.16 10.20 -0.03
C GLN A 78 -11.64 8.80 0.31
N HIS A 79 -11.98 7.85 -0.57
CA HIS A 79 -11.52 6.48 -0.41
C HIS A 79 -10.01 6.38 -0.67
N ILE A 80 -9.35 5.42 -0.01
CA ILE A 80 -7.90 5.21 -0.14
C ILE A 80 -7.41 5.05 -1.60
N TYR A 81 -8.26 4.55 -2.49
CA TYR A 81 -7.93 4.42 -3.92
C TYR A 81 -7.69 5.75 -4.62
N ASP A 82 -8.36 6.83 -4.19
CA ASP A 82 -8.09 8.16 -4.74
C ASP A 82 -6.71 8.66 -4.30
N VAL A 83 -6.32 8.38 -3.04
CA VAL A 83 -4.99 8.68 -2.50
C VAL A 83 -3.92 7.92 -3.29
N ILE A 84 -4.06 6.60 -3.42
CA ILE A 84 -3.11 5.75 -4.19
C ILE A 84 -3.01 6.23 -5.64
N ARG A 85 -4.14 6.55 -6.29
CA ARG A 85 -4.16 7.05 -7.66
C ARG A 85 -3.40 8.37 -7.77
N LEU A 86 -3.57 9.28 -6.80
CA LEU A 86 -2.89 10.57 -6.81
C LEU A 86 -1.38 10.42 -6.65
N PHE A 87 -0.93 9.60 -5.68
CA PHE A 87 0.47 9.21 -5.50
C PHE A 87 1.07 8.68 -6.80
N TYR A 88 0.40 7.72 -7.45
CA TYR A 88 0.89 7.08 -8.67
C TYR A 88 0.90 8.03 -9.88
N ALA A 89 -0.20 8.77 -10.11
CA ALA A 89 -0.36 9.59 -11.30
C ALA A 89 0.57 10.82 -11.31
N GLN A 90 0.85 11.39 -10.14
CA GLN A 90 1.66 12.60 -10.00
C GLN A 90 3.06 12.36 -9.41
N LYS A 91 3.39 11.08 -9.14
CA LYS A 91 4.66 10.65 -8.55
C LYS A 91 5.00 11.41 -7.27
N LEU A 92 4.03 11.52 -6.37
CA LEU A 92 4.19 12.28 -5.13
C LEU A 92 4.88 11.43 -4.05
N SER A 93 5.55 12.10 -3.13
CA SER A 93 6.07 11.52 -1.88
C SER A 93 5.12 11.77 -0.69
N VAL A 94 4.28 12.80 -0.80
CA VAL A 94 3.23 13.16 0.17
C VAL A 94 1.94 13.60 -0.53
N VAL A 95 0.80 13.41 0.14
CA VAL A 95 -0.51 13.87 -0.30
C VAL A 95 -1.19 14.63 0.84
N PRO A 96 -1.40 15.95 0.71
CA PRO A 96 -2.22 16.76 1.62
C PRO A 96 -3.66 16.26 1.71
N VAL A 97 -4.21 16.28 2.92
CA VAL A 97 -5.61 15.95 3.21
C VAL A 97 -6.32 17.20 3.69
N LEU A 98 -7.41 17.54 3.01
CA LEU A 98 -8.21 18.73 3.31
C LEU A 98 -9.63 18.35 3.76
N ASP A 99 -10.26 19.19 4.57
CA ASP A 99 -11.70 19.10 4.83
C ASP A 99 -12.54 19.62 3.64
N MET A 100 -13.86 19.68 3.80
CA MET A 100 -14.76 20.23 2.75
C MET A 100 -14.64 21.74 2.54
N GLN A 101 -14.09 22.48 3.52
CA GLN A 101 -13.87 23.92 3.47
C GLN A 101 -12.49 24.31 2.93
N ASN A 102 -11.68 23.34 2.47
CA ASN A 102 -10.28 23.49 2.07
C ASN A 102 -9.30 23.80 3.21
N ASN A 103 -9.69 23.52 4.46
CA ASN A 103 -8.74 23.60 5.55
C ASN A 103 -7.83 22.37 5.52
N TYR A 104 -6.54 22.59 5.74
CA TYR A 104 -5.52 21.56 5.84
C TYR A 104 -5.68 20.79 7.15
N LEU A 105 -5.85 19.47 7.06
CA LEU A 105 -5.98 18.59 8.22
C LEU A 105 -4.68 17.85 8.53
N GLY A 106 -3.79 17.70 7.54
CA GLY A 106 -2.56 16.93 7.64
C GLY A 106 -2.17 16.37 6.27
N LEU A 107 -1.23 15.44 6.27
CA LEU A 107 -0.77 14.78 5.05
C LEU A 107 -0.66 13.27 5.22
N ILE A 108 -0.66 12.56 4.10
CA ILE A 108 -0.36 11.14 4.01
C ILE A 108 1.00 11.03 3.31
N ASN A 109 1.93 10.26 3.87
CA ASN A 109 3.21 9.96 3.22
C ASN A 109 3.28 8.49 2.78
N LEU A 110 4.33 8.12 2.05
CA LEU A 110 4.52 6.74 1.58
C LEU A 110 4.63 5.72 2.73
N THR A 111 5.18 6.11 3.88
CA THR A 111 5.28 5.23 5.06
C THR A 111 3.89 4.90 5.63
N SER A 112 3.04 5.92 5.84
CA SER A 112 1.65 5.75 6.27
C SER A 112 0.85 4.92 5.28
N LEU A 113 1.07 5.14 3.98
CA LEU A 113 0.43 4.33 2.94
C LEU A 113 0.89 2.86 2.99
N ASN A 114 2.16 2.60 3.28
CA ASN A 114 2.71 1.24 3.39
C ASN A 114 2.16 0.48 4.61
N ASP A 115 2.11 1.12 5.78
CA ASP A 115 1.51 0.54 6.99
C ASP A 115 0.04 0.18 6.76
N TYR A 116 -0.65 1.06 6.03
CA TYR A 116 -2.01 0.81 5.61
C TYR A 116 -2.15 -0.33 4.61
N PHE A 117 -1.24 -0.40 3.63
CA PHE A 117 -1.22 -1.47 2.64
C PHE A 117 -1.01 -2.85 3.29
N ALA A 118 -0.16 -2.92 4.31
CA ALA A 118 0.03 -4.14 5.10
C ALA A 118 -1.26 -4.59 5.81
N THR A 119 -2.06 -3.63 6.27
CA THR A 119 -3.38 -3.88 6.89
C THR A 119 -4.43 -4.30 5.84
N LEU A 120 -4.53 -3.56 4.73
CA LEU A 120 -5.47 -3.81 3.62
C LEU A 120 -5.28 -5.20 3.00
N THR A 121 -4.02 -5.61 2.82
CA THR A 121 -3.68 -6.93 2.27
C THR A 121 -3.72 -8.05 3.32
N SER A 122 -3.93 -7.70 4.59
CA SER A 122 -3.82 -8.63 5.73
C SER A 122 -2.47 -9.36 5.75
N ALA A 123 -1.40 -8.68 5.33
CA ALA A 123 -0.07 -9.27 5.22
C ALA A 123 0.50 -9.71 6.59
N ILE A 124 0.12 -8.98 7.65
CA ILE A 124 0.55 -9.22 9.03
C ILE A 124 -0.24 -10.37 9.68
N GLU A 125 -1.45 -10.66 9.17
CA GLU A 125 -2.31 -11.70 9.73
C GLU A 125 -1.76 -13.11 9.46
N PRO A 126 -1.84 -14.03 10.43
CA PRO A 126 -1.38 -15.40 10.25
C PRO A 126 -2.25 -16.16 9.24
N GLY A 127 -1.63 -17.05 8.48
CA GLY A 127 -2.35 -17.97 7.59
C GLY A 127 -1.58 -18.30 6.33
N ALA A 128 -2.32 -18.58 5.26
CA ALA A 128 -1.79 -18.99 3.96
C ALA A 128 -2.25 -18.05 2.85
N ILE A 129 -1.48 -18.00 1.78
CA ILE A 129 -1.83 -17.31 0.54
C ILE A 129 -1.97 -18.37 -0.55
N ILE A 130 -3.09 -18.36 -1.25
CA ILE A 130 -3.33 -19.19 -2.44
C ILE A 130 -3.41 -18.26 -3.65
N VAL A 131 -2.67 -18.58 -4.70
CA VAL A 131 -2.76 -17.91 -5.99
C VAL A 131 -3.43 -18.86 -6.98
N LEU A 132 -4.53 -18.41 -7.57
CA LEU A 132 -5.29 -19.12 -8.58
C LEU A 132 -5.05 -18.47 -9.94
N GLU A 133 -4.79 -19.28 -10.96
CA GLU A 133 -4.80 -18.86 -12.35
C GLU A 133 -6.16 -19.22 -12.96
N ILE A 134 -6.84 -18.22 -13.52
CA ILE A 134 -8.18 -18.38 -14.11
C ILE A 134 -8.30 -17.61 -15.43
N ASN A 135 -9.32 -17.93 -16.21
CA ASN A 135 -9.75 -17.05 -17.30
C ASN A 135 -10.59 -15.88 -16.76
N ASN A 136 -10.61 -14.75 -17.46
CA ASN A 136 -11.39 -13.57 -17.07
C ASN A 136 -12.91 -13.84 -16.98
N ARG A 137 -13.43 -14.81 -17.73
CA ARG A 137 -14.83 -15.24 -17.65
C ARG A 137 -15.15 -16.07 -16.40
N ASP A 138 -14.13 -16.66 -15.79
CA ASP A 138 -14.26 -17.59 -14.67
C ASP A 138 -13.98 -16.91 -13.31
N ASN A 139 -13.88 -15.57 -13.31
CA ASN A 139 -13.66 -14.77 -12.10
C ASN A 139 -14.90 -14.69 -11.21
N SER A 140 -15.25 -15.81 -10.59
CA SER A 140 -16.34 -15.96 -9.64
C SER A 140 -15.82 -15.96 -8.20
N LEU A 141 -15.79 -14.78 -7.57
CA LEU A 141 -15.42 -14.68 -6.14
C LEU A 141 -16.38 -15.49 -5.25
N VAL A 142 -17.65 -15.62 -5.64
CA VAL A 142 -18.64 -16.42 -4.89
C VAL A 142 -18.23 -17.88 -4.82
N GLN A 143 -17.83 -18.48 -5.95
CA GLN A 143 -17.41 -19.88 -5.98
C GLN A 143 -16.10 -20.08 -5.21
N MET A 144 -15.14 -19.16 -5.37
CA MET A 144 -13.89 -19.21 -4.63
C MET A 144 -14.12 -19.10 -3.11
N ALA A 145 -14.99 -18.19 -2.67
CA ALA A 145 -15.36 -18.04 -1.27
C ALA A 145 -16.05 -19.29 -0.72
N GLN A 146 -17.01 -19.87 -1.45
CA GLN A 146 -17.69 -21.10 -1.03
C GLN A 146 -16.73 -22.27 -0.84
N ILE A 147 -15.73 -22.41 -1.71
CA ILE A 147 -14.70 -23.46 -1.57
C ILE A 147 -13.91 -23.26 -0.27
N VAL A 148 -13.44 -22.03 -0.02
CA VAL A 148 -12.67 -21.71 1.20
C VAL A 148 -13.51 -21.91 2.46
N GLU A 149 -14.75 -21.42 2.47
CA GLU A 149 -15.67 -21.50 3.61
C GLU A 149 -16.11 -22.94 3.92
N SER A 150 -16.19 -23.81 2.90
CA SER A 150 -16.53 -25.23 3.09
C SER A 150 -15.52 -25.99 3.96
N ASP A 151 -14.29 -25.50 4.04
CA ASP A 151 -13.22 -26.01 4.91
C ASP A 151 -13.05 -25.17 6.20
N LYS A 152 -14.10 -24.42 6.58
CA LYS A 152 -14.19 -23.57 7.78
C LYS A 152 -13.07 -22.53 7.87
N ALA A 153 -12.62 -22.02 6.73
CA ALA A 153 -11.65 -20.94 6.65
C ALA A 153 -12.32 -19.66 6.14
N GLN A 154 -11.68 -18.51 6.36
CA GLN A 154 -12.14 -17.21 5.89
C GLN A 154 -11.10 -16.57 4.98
N ILE A 155 -11.58 -15.91 3.92
CA ILE A 155 -10.75 -15.04 3.08
C ILE A 155 -10.61 -13.71 3.82
N LEU A 156 -9.38 -13.33 4.15
CA LEU A 156 -9.04 -12.06 4.80
C LEU A 156 -8.84 -10.93 3.80
N SER A 157 -8.22 -11.25 2.65
CA SER A 157 -8.06 -10.31 1.54
C SER A 157 -8.06 -11.06 0.21
N SER A 158 -8.50 -10.36 -0.83
CA SER A 158 -8.45 -10.87 -2.20
C SER A 158 -8.15 -9.73 -3.17
N TYR A 159 -7.29 -10.00 -4.14
CA TYR A 159 -7.02 -9.08 -5.23
C TYR A 159 -6.73 -9.85 -6.51
N VAL A 160 -6.91 -9.15 -7.63
CA VAL A 160 -6.78 -9.73 -8.97
C VAL A 160 -5.67 -9.00 -9.71
N ARG A 161 -4.77 -9.77 -10.30
CA ARG A 161 -3.79 -9.28 -11.26
C ARG A 161 -4.22 -9.68 -12.67
N SER A 162 -4.30 -8.70 -13.55
CA SER A 162 -4.60 -8.90 -14.97
C SER A 162 -3.31 -8.84 -15.80
N PHE A 163 -3.31 -9.53 -16.94
CA PHE A 163 -2.21 -9.50 -17.90
C PHE A 163 -2.69 -8.80 -19.18
N PRO A 164 -2.04 -7.71 -19.64
CA PRO A 164 -2.53 -6.90 -20.77
C PRO A 164 -2.78 -7.70 -22.06
N ASP A 165 -1.93 -8.69 -22.34
CA ASP A 165 -1.96 -9.46 -23.58
C ASP A 165 -2.64 -10.83 -23.45
N SER A 166 -3.43 -11.04 -22.39
CA SER A 166 -4.07 -12.33 -22.12
C SER A 166 -5.44 -12.20 -21.45
N THR A 167 -6.28 -13.21 -21.65
CA THR A 167 -7.52 -13.39 -20.87
C THR A 167 -7.26 -14.00 -19.49
N ARG A 168 -6.01 -14.34 -19.19
CA ARG A 168 -5.58 -14.86 -17.90
C ARG A 168 -5.69 -13.81 -16.80
N LEU A 169 -6.20 -14.23 -15.66
CA LEU A 169 -6.14 -13.51 -14.39
C LEU A 169 -5.43 -14.37 -13.34
N GLU A 170 -4.73 -13.71 -12.45
CA GLU A 170 -4.27 -14.29 -11.18
C GLU A 170 -5.14 -13.73 -10.05
N VAL A 171 -5.81 -14.61 -9.31
CA VAL A 171 -6.54 -14.25 -8.10
C VAL A 171 -5.75 -14.70 -6.90
N THR A 172 -5.33 -13.74 -6.08
CA THR A 172 -4.68 -14.02 -4.81
C THR A 172 -5.71 -14.00 -3.69
N LEU A 173 -5.70 -15.04 -2.86
CA LEU A 173 -6.54 -15.19 -1.67
C LEU A 173 -5.64 -15.31 -0.44
N LYS A 174 -5.74 -14.36 0.50
CA LYS A 174 -5.19 -14.51 1.84
C LYS A 174 -6.24 -15.19 2.72
N ILE A 175 -5.87 -16.29 3.36
CA ILE A 175 -6.77 -17.14 4.14
C ILE A 175 -6.27 -17.24 5.57
N ASN A 176 -7.18 -17.20 6.55
CA ASN A 176 -6.87 -17.27 7.99
C ASN A 176 -6.48 -18.67 8.52
N LYS A 177 -6.03 -19.57 7.64
CA LYS A 177 -5.69 -20.97 7.96
C LYS A 177 -4.32 -21.29 7.40
N LYS A 178 -3.46 -21.96 8.19
CA LYS A 178 -2.09 -22.33 7.78
C LYS A 178 -2.05 -23.57 6.89
N ASP A 179 -2.78 -24.62 7.28
CA ASP A 179 -2.94 -25.81 6.45
C ASP A 179 -4.15 -25.64 5.53
N VAL A 180 -3.86 -25.50 4.24
CA VAL A 180 -4.84 -25.29 3.18
C VAL A 180 -4.90 -26.47 2.19
N SER A 181 -4.38 -27.64 2.57
CA SER A 181 -4.30 -28.81 1.70
C SER A 181 -5.68 -29.27 1.20
N ALA A 182 -6.70 -29.24 2.07
CA ALA A 182 -8.08 -29.58 1.72
C ALA A 182 -8.74 -28.54 0.79
N ILE A 183 -8.41 -27.27 0.98
CA ILE A 183 -8.88 -26.16 0.12
C ILE A 183 -8.27 -26.29 -1.28
N ILE A 184 -6.96 -26.56 -1.38
CA ILE A 184 -6.26 -26.80 -2.66
C ILE A 184 -6.88 -27.98 -3.40
N ALA A 185 -7.11 -29.11 -2.71
CA ALA A 185 -7.76 -30.27 -3.31
C ALA A 185 -9.17 -29.95 -3.83
N SER A 186 -9.91 -29.10 -3.09
CA SER A 186 -11.23 -28.65 -3.51
C SER A 186 -11.17 -27.73 -4.73
N PHE A 187 -10.25 -26.76 -4.77
CA PHE A 187 -10.02 -25.91 -5.95
C PHE A 187 -9.73 -26.73 -7.19
N ASN A 188 -8.80 -27.68 -7.12
CA ASN A 188 -8.47 -28.57 -8.23
C ASN A 188 -9.68 -29.39 -8.70
N ARG A 189 -10.55 -29.84 -7.77
CA ARG A 189 -11.79 -30.57 -8.11
C ARG A 189 -12.82 -29.70 -8.84
N TYR A 190 -12.79 -28.38 -8.63
CA TYR A 190 -13.63 -27.42 -9.32
C TYR A 190 -12.92 -26.78 -10.53
N ASP A 191 -11.88 -27.44 -11.05
CA ASP A 191 -11.10 -27.03 -12.22
C ASP A 191 -10.39 -25.66 -12.10
N TYR A 192 -10.16 -25.19 -10.87
CA TYR A 192 -9.26 -24.05 -10.63
C TYR A 192 -7.80 -24.48 -10.70
N LEU A 193 -6.98 -23.74 -11.43
CA LEU A 193 -5.53 -23.95 -11.46
C LEU A 193 -4.87 -23.24 -10.27
N VAL A 194 -4.39 -23.99 -9.29
CA VAL A 194 -3.59 -23.43 -8.19
C VAL A 194 -2.15 -23.23 -8.67
N SER A 195 -1.76 -21.97 -8.92
CA SER A 195 -0.43 -21.64 -9.44
C SER A 195 0.63 -21.52 -8.36
N ALA A 196 0.26 -21.07 -7.15
CA ALA A 196 1.17 -20.98 -6.01
C ALA A 196 0.45 -21.06 -4.67
N VAL A 197 1.16 -21.52 -3.64
CA VAL A 197 0.71 -21.55 -2.25
C VAL A 197 1.86 -21.11 -1.37
N TYR A 198 1.60 -20.16 -0.48
CA TYR A 198 2.58 -19.66 0.48
C TYR A 198 2.04 -19.79 1.89
N ASN A 199 2.69 -20.64 2.69
CA ASN A 199 2.40 -20.81 4.11
C ASN A 199 3.50 -20.13 4.92
N GLN A 200 3.12 -19.25 5.86
CA GLN A 200 4.08 -18.60 6.76
C GLN A 200 4.86 -19.60 7.66
N ALA A 201 4.52 -20.89 7.65
CA ALA A 201 5.07 -21.90 8.54
C ALA A 201 6.18 -22.80 7.95
N GLN A 202 6.64 -22.61 6.70
CA GLN A 202 7.54 -23.60 6.07
C GLN A 202 8.92 -23.10 5.60
N VAL A 203 9.31 -21.86 5.85
CA VAL A 203 10.62 -21.38 5.36
C VAL A 203 11.78 -21.69 6.34
N GLU A 204 11.53 -21.92 7.64
CA GLU A 204 12.62 -22.12 8.61
C GLU A 204 12.84 -23.56 9.15
N ASP A 205 11.87 -24.48 9.07
CA ASP A 205 11.96 -25.74 9.86
C ASP A 205 11.90 -27.04 9.02
N ASP A 206 11.58 -26.96 7.73
CA ASP A 206 11.35 -28.16 6.91
C ASP A 206 12.67 -28.83 6.45
N SER A 207 13.70 -28.02 6.18
CA SER A 207 15.03 -28.51 5.80
C SER A 207 15.71 -29.30 6.92
N LYS A 208 15.51 -28.87 8.16
CA LYS A 208 16.11 -29.48 9.35
C LYS A 208 15.39 -30.78 9.73
N ASN A 209 14.06 -30.77 9.70
CA ASN A 209 13.26 -31.99 9.89
C ASN A 209 13.56 -33.08 8.86
N ARG A 210 13.70 -32.72 7.57
CA ARG A 210 14.08 -33.69 6.52
C ARG A 210 15.48 -34.27 6.73
N TYR A 211 16.43 -33.44 7.19
CA TYR A 211 17.77 -33.90 7.55
C TYR A 211 17.75 -34.85 8.75
N ASP A 212 17.02 -34.51 9.81
CA ASP A 212 16.94 -35.32 11.02
C ASP A 212 16.23 -36.66 10.77
N LEU A 213 15.19 -36.68 9.92
CA LEU A 213 14.53 -37.91 9.48
C LEU A 213 15.47 -38.81 8.65
N LEU A 214 16.29 -38.22 7.77
CA LEU A 214 17.30 -38.96 7.01
C LEU A 214 18.37 -39.56 7.94
N MET A 215 18.88 -38.78 8.90
CA MET A 215 19.92 -39.24 9.82
C MET A 215 19.41 -40.34 10.76
N ASN A 216 18.14 -40.28 11.18
CA ASN A 216 17.52 -41.36 11.94
C ASN A 216 17.38 -42.66 11.12
N TYR A 217 17.17 -42.56 9.80
CA TYR A 217 17.10 -43.73 8.92
C TYR A 217 18.47 -44.35 8.64
N ILE A 218 19.53 -43.54 8.58
CA ILE A 218 20.92 -44.00 8.32
C ILE A 218 21.56 -44.63 9.58
N ASN A 219 21.11 -44.23 10.77
CA ASN A 219 21.63 -44.74 12.05
C ASN A 219 20.91 -46.02 12.55
N LEU A 220 20.06 -46.62 11.72
CA LEU A 220 19.44 -47.95 11.90
C LEU A 220 20.15 -48.99 11.03
#